data_AF-B7CCB9-F1
#
_entry.id   AF-B7CCB9-F1
#
_cell.length_a   1.000
_cell.length_b   1.000
_cell.length_c   1.000
_cell.angle_alpha   90.00
_cell.angle_beta   90.00
_cell.angle_gamma   90.00
#
_symmetry.space_group_name_H-M   'P 1'
#
loop_
_entity.id
_entity.type
_entity.pdbx_description
1 polymer ?
#
loop_
_entity_poly.entity_id
_entity_poly.type
_entity_poly.pdbx_seq_one_letter_code
_entity_poly.pdbx_strand_id
1 'polypeptide(L)'
;MVTKTNHCIISYFLKCCPKIRRFEKIKENRINTVFADEFMSENHLKMVVYLYVKIKAHEKSSILIAKAKTKINRKEKSLKSHKRKIEEGRCQGYGKDYTPFILVREYKGRGTASVIWDPFEERLIHCLSQTEVAVYETIRWQDNVEHIREQYLLDTDRMNAIAEELGMKKAPWWTTDFLVDYDDGSKTAFSVKYDRSAFDPNKRTYRGKESRLHNLVMRQRAEQIYWESQKVRFKLVTNEDINQVLVWNVKSVMSYYESFKVISKEQKLKYLIAHKYVYIPMDKQILDFHEIVERAGFDVDELYKRVLVARDLHEEITERR
;
A
#
# COMPACT_ATOMS: atom_id res chain seq x y z
N MET A 1 -20.05 58.13 -0.68
CA MET A 1 -20.66 57.98 0.67
C MET A 1 -20.53 56.55 1.26
N VAL A 2 -19.46 55.78 0.95
CA VAL A 2 -19.31 54.38 1.44
C VAL A 2 -18.16 54.21 2.44
N THR A 3 -17.29 55.23 2.60
CA THR A 3 -16.06 55.10 3.41
C THR A 3 -16.27 55.29 4.91
N LYS A 4 -17.27 56.09 5.34
CA LYS A 4 -17.57 56.28 6.78
C LYS A 4 -18.32 55.09 7.40
N THR A 5 -19.13 54.37 6.63
CA THR A 5 -19.95 53.25 7.14
C THR A 5 -19.10 52.01 7.44
N ASN A 6 -18.08 51.72 6.60
CA ASN A 6 -17.18 50.59 6.80
C ASN A 6 -16.27 50.74 8.04
N HIS A 7 -15.86 51.97 8.38
CA HIS A 7 -15.06 52.23 9.58
C HIS A 7 -15.84 52.01 10.89
N CYS A 8 -17.14 52.34 10.92
CA CYS A 8 -17.98 52.10 12.09
C CYS A 8 -18.22 50.60 12.34
N ILE A 9 -18.37 49.80 11.28
CA ILE A 9 -18.63 48.35 11.40
C ILE A 9 -17.38 47.61 11.90
N ILE A 10 -16.20 47.96 11.39
CA ILE A 10 -14.92 47.38 11.84
C ILE A 10 -14.61 47.79 13.29
N SER A 11 -14.85 49.05 13.66
CA SER A 11 -14.68 49.56 15.02
C SER A 11 -15.58 48.87 16.05
N TYR A 12 -16.84 48.58 15.68
CA TYR A 12 -17.78 47.84 16.53
C TYR A 12 -17.34 46.37 16.74
N PHE A 13 -16.86 45.71 15.68
CA PHE A 13 -16.37 44.33 15.74
C PHE A 13 -15.09 44.18 16.59
N LEU A 14 -14.18 45.16 16.53
CA LEU A 14 -12.93 45.16 17.30
C LEU A 14 -13.12 45.41 18.80
N LYS A 15 -14.22 46.05 19.21
CA LYS A 15 -14.60 46.19 20.63
C LYS A 15 -15.15 44.89 21.24
N CYS A 16 -15.78 44.03 20.44
CA CYS A 16 -16.40 42.79 20.92
C CYS A 16 -15.45 41.57 21.01
N CYS A 17 -14.22 41.65 20.48
CA CYS A 17 -13.28 40.52 20.51
C CYS A 17 -11.80 40.95 20.63
N PRO A 18 -11.26 41.09 21.87
CA PRO A 18 -9.89 41.57 22.11
C PRO A 18 -8.76 40.69 21.53
N LYS A 19 -9.04 39.42 21.21
CA LYS A 19 -8.04 38.43 20.77
C LYS A 19 -7.69 38.46 19.27
N ILE A 20 -8.32 39.32 18.47
CA ILE A 20 -8.20 39.31 16.98
C ILE A 20 -7.15 40.31 16.44
N ARG A 21 -6.67 41.27 17.24
CA ARG A 21 -5.80 42.38 16.79
C ARG A 21 -4.46 42.01 16.11
N ARG A 22 -3.97 40.77 16.29
CA ARG A 22 -2.69 40.34 15.67
C ARG A 22 -2.82 39.76 14.25
N PHE A 23 -4.03 39.45 13.77
CA PHE A 23 -4.23 38.70 12.51
C PHE A 23 -4.61 39.57 11.29
N GLU A 24 -4.97 40.84 11.48
CA GLU A 24 -5.57 41.68 10.43
C GLU A 24 -4.57 42.28 9.44
N LYS A 25 -3.34 42.61 9.87
CA LYS A 25 -2.37 43.32 9.03
C LYS A 25 -1.95 42.56 7.76
N ILE A 26 -2.14 41.24 7.72
CA ILE A 26 -1.78 40.36 6.60
C ILE A 26 -2.97 40.10 5.66
N LYS A 27 -4.21 40.30 6.10
CA LYS A 27 -5.42 39.89 5.37
C LYS A 27 -6.16 41.00 4.65
N GLU A 28 -5.97 42.26 5.04
CA GLU A 28 -6.60 43.42 4.40
C GLU A 28 -6.28 43.50 2.90
N ASN A 29 -5.04 43.17 2.50
CA ASN A 29 -4.60 43.19 1.10
C ASN A 29 -5.21 42.08 0.22
N ARG A 30 -5.61 40.93 0.80
CA ARG A 30 -6.17 39.80 0.03
C ARG A 30 -7.68 39.84 -0.09
N ILE A 31 -8.35 40.60 0.78
CA ILE A 31 -9.80 40.82 0.72
C ILE A 31 -10.09 41.81 -0.42
N ASN A 32 -9.36 42.93 -0.50
CA ASN A 32 -9.57 43.95 -1.54
C ASN A 32 -9.40 43.44 -3.00
N THR A 33 -8.71 42.32 -3.21
CA THR A 33 -8.51 41.72 -4.54
C THR A 33 -9.64 40.80 -5.00
N VAL A 34 -10.47 40.30 -4.09
CA VAL A 34 -11.58 39.37 -4.42
C VAL A 34 -12.89 40.13 -4.66
N PHE A 35 -13.02 41.37 -4.20
CA PHE A 35 -14.26 42.15 -4.21
C PHE A 35 -14.31 43.23 -5.30
N ALA A 36 -13.51 43.11 -6.36
CA ALA A 36 -13.52 44.06 -7.48
C ALA A 36 -14.67 43.84 -8.46
N ASP A 37 -15.31 42.66 -8.45
CA ASP A 37 -16.44 42.36 -9.33
C ASP A 37 -17.67 41.98 -8.49
N GLU A 38 -18.79 42.62 -8.83
CA GLU A 38 -20.18 42.41 -8.36
C GLU A 38 -20.69 43.21 -7.13
N PHE A 39 -21.68 44.06 -7.42
CA PHE A 39 -22.50 44.81 -6.47
C PHE A 39 -23.37 43.88 -5.61
N MET A 40 -22.82 43.37 -4.51
CA MET A 40 -23.57 42.63 -3.49
C MET A 40 -24.18 43.60 -2.47
N SER A 41 -25.47 43.47 -2.14
CA SER A 41 -26.11 44.32 -1.13
C SER A 41 -25.53 44.05 0.28
N GLU A 42 -25.52 45.07 1.14
CA GLU A 42 -24.89 45.03 2.48
C GLU A 42 -25.34 43.83 3.34
N ASN A 43 -26.60 43.42 3.20
CA ASN A 43 -27.16 42.27 3.90
C ASN A 43 -26.62 40.92 3.37
N HIS A 44 -26.38 40.80 2.06
CA HIS A 44 -25.76 39.61 1.48
C HIS A 44 -24.28 39.48 1.89
N LEU A 45 -23.55 40.60 1.97
CA LEU A 45 -22.18 40.63 2.46
C LEU A 45 -22.08 40.17 3.92
N LYS A 46 -22.97 40.65 4.79
CA LYS A 46 -23.05 40.21 6.19
C LYS A 46 -23.32 38.70 6.30
N MET A 47 -24.20 38.18 5.45
CA MET A 47 -24.52 36.74 5.40
C MET A 47 -23.35 35.88 4.91
N VAL A 48 -22.65 36.29 3.84
CA VAL A 48 -21.49 35.57 3.31
C VAL A 48 -20.35 35.53 4.32
N VAL A 49 -20.05 36.66 4.97
CA VAL A 49 -19.02 36.73 6.02
C VAL A 49 -19.41 35.90 7.24
N TYR A 50 -20.67 35.96 7.68
CA TYR A 50 -21.18 35.13 8.76
C TYR A 50 -21.05 33.64 8.46
N LEU A 51 -21.47 33.20 7.27
CA LEU A 51 -21.37 31.81 6.82
C LEU A 51 -19.91 31.36 6.74
N TYR A 52 -19.02 32.17 6.18
CA TYR A 52 -17.61 31.86 6.08
C TYR A 52 -16.94 31.70 7.46
N VAL A 53 -17.24 32.60 8.40
CA VAL A 53 -16.74 32.50 9.79
C VAL A 53 -17.30 31.25 10.48
N LYS A 54 -18.58 30.93 10.28
CA LYS A 54 -19.22 29.74 10.86
C LYS A 54 -18.63 28.44 10.31
N ILE A 55 -18.37 28.39 8.99
CA ILE A 55 -17.69 27.26 8.31
C ILE A 55 -16.26 27.12 8.86
N LYS A 56 -15.48 28.21 8.96
CA LYS A 56 -14.10 28.14 9.48
C LYS A 56 -14.03 27.82 10.97
N ALA A 57 -15.02 28.24 11.76
CA ALA A 57 -15.14 27.86 13.17
C ALA A 57 -15.50 26.37 13.32
N HIS A 58 -16.40 25.86 12.46
CA HIS A 58 -16.75 24.45 12.40
C HIS A 58 -15.53 23.61 11.97
N GLU A 59 -14.82 23.98 10.92
CA GLU A 59 -13.57 23.31 10.49
C GLU A 59 -12.52 23.25 11.62
N LYS A 60 -12.28 24.36 12.34
CA LYS A 60 -11.36 24.36 13.49
C LYS A 60 -11.83 23.46 14.62
N SER A 61 -13.13 23.43 14.90
CA SER A 61 -13.73 22.58 15.94
C SER A 61 -13.64 21.10 15.54
N SER A 62 -13.92 20.78 14.27
CA SER A 62 -13.74 19.45 13.69
C SER A 62 -12.28 19.00 13.73
N ILE A 63 -11.32 19.89 13.47
CA ILE A 63 -9.87 19.61 13.58
C ILE A 63 -9.46 19.38 15.04
N LEU A 64 -9.99 20.14 15.99
CA LEU A 64 -9.73 19.95 17.43
C LEU A 64 -10.32 18.65 17.97
N ILE A 65 -11.56 18.32 17.56
CA ILE A 65 -12.20 17.03 17.87
C ILE A 65 -11.44 15.88 17.21
N ALA A 66 -10.99 16.03 15.96
CA ALA A 66 -10.14 15.06 15.29
C ALA A 66 -8.82 14.87 16.03
N LYS A 67 -8.13 15.95 16.42
CA LYS A 67 -6.89 15.89 17.23
C LYS A 67 -7.12 15.27 18.61
N ALA A 68 -8.24 15.54 19.26
CA ALA A 68 -8.61 14.92 20.54
C ALA A 68 -8.89 13.42 20.37
N LYS A 69 -9.63 13.01 19.33
CA LYS A 69 -9.81 11.60 18.94
C LYS A 69 -8.48 10.93 18.59
N THR A 70 -7.56 11.61 17.90
CA THR A 70 -6.20 11.11 17.63
C THR A 70 -5.38 10.95 18.92
N LYS A 71 -5.56 11.82 19.90
CA LYS A 71 -4.84 11.78 21.20
C LYS A 71 -5.40 10.69 22.13
N ILE A 72 -6.71 10.44 22.10
CA ILE A 72 -7.37 9.31 22.77
C ILE A 72 -6.94 7.99 22.11
N ASN A 73 -6.98 7.89 20.77
CA ASN A 73 -6.49 6.72 20.02
C ASN A 73 -5.00 6.44 20.21
N ARG A 74 -4.17 7.47 20.47
CA ARG A 74 -2.74 7.27 20.76
C ARG A 74 -2.49 6.62 22.12
N LYS A 75 -3.38 6.81 23.10
CA LYS A 75 -3.31 6.13 24.41
C LYS A 75 -3.73 4.65 24.33
N GLU A 76 -4.53 4.28 23.33
CA GLU A 76 -4.95 2.90 23.02
C GLU A 76 -4.10 2.18 21.97
N LYS A 77 -2.92 2.71 21.61
CA LYS A 77 -1.99 2.02 20.70
C LYS A 77 -1.22 0.87 21.40
N SER A 78 -1.94 0.07 22.18
CA SER A 78 -1.54 -1.30 22.51
C SER A 78 -1.40 -2.06 21.19
N LEU A 79 -0.30 -2.79 21.00
CA LEU A 79 -0.21 -3.78 19.94
C LEU A 79 -1.46 -4.67 20.04
N LYS A 80 -2.24 -4.73 18.97
CA LYS A 80 -3.41 -5.59 18.92
C LYS A 80 -3.02 -7.00 19.33
N SER A 81 -3.69 -7.55 20.34
CA SER A 81 -3.38 -8.89 20.83
C SER A 81 -3.57 -9.91 19.70
N HIS A 82 -2.75 -10.96 19.67
CA HIS A 82 -2.87 -12.01 18.65
C HIS A 82 -4.23 -12.70 18.68
N LYS A 83 -4.80 -12.90 19.89
CA LYS A 83 -6.16 -13.42 20.06
C LYS A 83 -7.18 -12.60 19.27
N ARG A 84 -7.13 -11.27 19.39
CA ARG A 84 -8.03 -10.37 18.66
C ARG A 84 -7.81 -10.42 17.15
N LYS A 85 -6.59 -10.66 16.68
CA LYS A 85 -6.30 -10.84 15.25
C LYS A 85 -6.99 -12.10 14.69
N ILE A 86 -6.98 -13.18 15.46
CA ILE A 86 -7.64 -14.44 15.10
C ILE A 86 -9.17 -14.26 15.13
N GLU A 87 -9.71 -13.62 16.16
CA GLU A 87 -11.15 -13.32 16.29
C GLU A 87 -11.71 -12.47 15.13
N GLU A 88 -10.86 -11.68 14.47
CA GLU A 88 -11.23 -10.87 13.31
C GLU A 88 -11.10 -11.60 11.97
N GLY A 89 -10.77 -12.90 11.99
CA GLY A 89 -10.65 -13.70 10.78
C GLY A 89 -9.36 -13.45 9.98
N ARG A 90 -8.28 -12.95 10.60
CA ARG A 90 -7.00 -12.83 9.87
C ARG A 90 -6.49 -14.19 9.39
N CYS A 91 -5.87 -14.16 8.22
CA CYS A 91 -5.38 -15.30 7.47
C CYS A 91 -6.47 -16.32 7.07
N GLN A 92 -7.74 -15.91 7.09
CA GLN A 92 -8.85 -16.66 6.52
C GLN A 92 -9.24 -16.06 5.16
N GLY A 93 -9.93 -16.83 4.33
CA GLY A 93 -10.35 -16.40 3.00
C GLY A 93 -9.23 -16.36 1.95
N TYR A 94 -9.59 -15.86 0.78
CA TYR A 94 -8.76 -15.72 -0.42
C TYR A 94 -9.12 -14.40 -1.10
N GLY A 95 -8.27 -13.88 -2.01
CA GLY A 95 -8.58 -12.66 -2.74
C GLY A 95 -8.87 -11.50 -1.79
N LYS A 96 -9.92 -10.75 -2.12
CA LYS A 96 -10.42 -9.58 -1.38
C LYS A 96 -10.76 -9.85 0.09
N ASP A 97 -11.08 -11.09 0.43
CA ASP A 97 -11.49 -11.48 1.78
C ASP A 97 -10.29 -11.85 2.66
N TYR A 98 -9.09 -11.97 2.10
CA TYR A 98 -7.88 -12.27 2.87
C TYR A 98 -7.29 -11.03 3.55
N THR A 99 -7.03 -11.14 4.86
CA THR A 99 -6.27 -10.16 5.63
C THR A 99 -5.02 -10.80 6.24
N PRO A 100 -3.80 -10.28 5.99
CA PRO A 100 -2.55 -10.88 6.49
C PRO A 100 -2.41 -10.76 8.01
N PHE A 101 -1.67 -11.67 8.65
CA PHE A 101 -1.52 -11.68 10.11
C PHE A 101 -0.84 -10.41 10.62
N ILE A 102 0.09 -9.84 9.83
CA ILE A 102 0.82 -8.62 10.15
C ILE A 102 0.52 -7.58 9.09
N LEU A 103 -0.02 -6.44 9.51
CA LEU A 103 -0.19 -5.29 8.62
C LEU A 103 1.01 -4.36 8.71
N VAL A 104 1.33 -3.66 7.63
CA VAL A 104 2.41 -2.65 7.59
C VAL A 104 2.30 -1.64 8.74
N ARG A 105 1.09 -1.20 9.09
CA ARG A 105 0.84 -0.25 10.20
C ARG A 105 1.19 -0.80 11.60
N GLU A 106 1.29 -2.12 11.72
CA GLU A 106 1.62 -2.84 12.97
C GLU A 106 3.10 -3.19 13.05
N TYR A 107 3.80 -3.14 11.91
CA TYR A 107 5.21 -3.46 11.81
C TYR A 107 6.07 -2.30 12.30
N LYS A 108 7.02 -2.60 13.19
CA LYS A 108 7.93 -1.62 13.81
C LYS A 108 9.31 -1.57 13.15
N GLY A 109 9.44 -2.09 11.93
CA GLY A 109 10.72 -2.18 11.22
C GLY A 109 11.21 -0.86 10.63
N ARG A 110 12.32 -0.93 9.89
CA ARG A 110 13.15 0.22 9.45
C ARG A 110 12.58 1.04 8.27
N GLY A 111 11.25 1.13 8.14
CA GLY A 111 10.60 2.05 7.20
C GLY A 111 10.61 1.65 5.72
N THR A 112 10.99 0.40 5.40
CA THR A 112 10.97 -0.13 4.01
C THR A 112 9.69 -0.91 3.67
N ALA A 113 8.77 -1.04 4.63
CA ALA A 113 7.49 -1.69 4.44
C ALA A 113 6.61 -0.89 3.47
N SER A 114 5.87 -1.60 2.62
CA SER A 114 5.10 -1.05 1.51
C SER A 114 3.73 -1.71 1.44
N VAL A 115 2.73 -0.94 1.00
CA VAL A 115 1.40 -1.44 0.71
C VAL A 115 1.17 -1.30 -0.79
N ILE A 116 0.79 -2.38 -1.46
CA ILE A 116 0.67 -2.45 -2.93
C ILE A 116 -0.76 -2.84 -3.28
N TRP A 117 -1.39 -2.14 -4.22
CA TRP A 117 -2.67 -2.57 -4.79
C TRP A 117 -2.43 -3.75 -5.74
N ASP A 118 -3.09 -4.87 -5.47
CA ASP A 118 -3.13 -6.03 -6.36
C ASP A 118 -4.52 -6.08 -7.04
N PRO A 119 -4.58 -5.87 -8.37
CA PRO A 119 -5.84 -5.91 -9.10
C PRO A 119 -6.40 -7.33 -9.29
N PHE A 120 -5.59 -8.38 -9.09
CA PHE A 120 -6.04 -9.78 -9.18
C PHE A 120 -6.67 -10.25 -7.87
N GLU A 121 -6.07 -9.85 -6.73
CA GLU A 121 -6.64 -10.14 -5.41
C GLU A 121 -7.69 -9.10 -4.98
N GLU A 122 -7.84 -8.00 -5.72
CA GLU A 122 -8.70 -6.85 -5.39
C GLU A 122 -8.47 -6.30 -3.97
N ARG A 123 -7.21 -6.28 -3.52
CA ARG A 123 -6.85 -5.80 -2.19
C ARG A 123 -5.46 -5.20 -2.12
N LEU A 124 -5.16 -4.68 -0.93
CA LEU A 124 -3.84 -4.19 -0.58
C LEU A 124 -2.98 -5.33 -0.03
N ILE A 125 -1.84 -5.59 -0.68
CA ILE A 125 -0.79 -6.50 -0.24
C ILE A 125 0.15 -5.78 0.71
N HIS A 126 0.48 -6.42 1.84
CA HIS A 126 1.32 -5.86 2.89
C HIS A 126 2.73 -6.48 2.91
N CYS A 127 3.69 -5.83 2.27
CA CYS A 127 5.10 -6.23 2.30
C CYS A 127 5.86 -5.50 3.42
N LEU A 128 6.61 -6.21 4.25
CA LEU A 128 7.34 -5.69 5.40
C LEU A 128 8.79 -5.30 5.08
N SER A 129 9.25 -5.54 3.85
CA SER A 129 10.57 -5.18 3.34
C SER A 129 10.57 -4.93 1.82
N GLN A 130 11.60 -4.27 1.28
CA GLN A 130 11.74 -4.11 -0.17
C GLN A 130 12.02 -5.45 -0.88
N THR A 131 12.68 -6.40 -0.22
CA THR A 131 12.87 -7.74 -0.79
C THR A 131 11.54 -8.48 -0.91
N GLU A 132 10.64 -8.33 0.06
CA GLU A 132 9.27 -8.86 -0.07
C GLU A 132 8.50 -8.21 -1.22
N VAL A 133 8.66 -6.90 -1.45
CA VAL A 133 8.10 -6.24 -2.63
C VAL A 133 8.64 -6.90 -3.91
N ALA A 134 9.95 -7.07 -4.01
CA ALA A 134 10.58 -7.67 -5.19
C ALA A 134 10.13 -9.13 -5.44
N VAL A 135 9.97 -9.92 -4.37
CA VAL A 135 9.41 -11.28 -4.43
C VAL A 135 7.95 -11.25 -4.88
N TYR A 136 7.14 -10.38 -4.29
CA TYR A 136 5.73 -10.21 -4.66
C TYR A 136 5.57 -9.87 -6.15
N GLU A 137 6.28 -8.86 -6.66
CA GLU A 137 6.19 -8.46 -8.08
C GLU A 137 6.58 -9.63 -9.01
N THR A 138 7.59 -10.42 -8.62
CA THR A 138 8.03 -11.59 -9.38
C THR A 138 6.99 -12.72 -9.38
N ILE A 139 6.35 -12.97 -8.24
CA ILE A 139 5.28 -13.97 -8.13
C ILE A 139 4.05 -13.51 -8.91
N ARG A 140 3.61 -12.27 -8.70
CA ARG A 140 2.37 -11.76 -9.27
C ARG A 140 2.37 -11.74 -10.80
N TRP A 141 3.54 -11.56 -11.40
CA TRP A 141 3.70 -11.54 -12.86
C TRP A 141 3.47 -12.90 -13.55
N GLN A 142 3.51 -14.01 -12.79
CA GLN A 142 3.31 -15.35 -13.31
C GLN A 142 1.83 -15.60 -13.61
N ASP A 143 1.54 -16.07 -14.82
CA ASP A 143 0.17 -16.24 -15.32
C ASP A 143 -0.60 -17.35 -14.59
N ASN A 144 0.10 -18.29 -13.94
CA ASN A 144 -0.47 -19.45 -13.28
C ASN A 144 -0.70 -19.25 -11.76
N VAL A 145 -0.47 -18.04 -11.24
CA VAL A 145 -0.70 -17.74 -9.81
C VAL A 145 -2.17 -17.36 -9.61
N GLU A 146 -2.86 -18.13 -8.78
CA GLU A 146 -4.27 -17.93 -8.44
C GLU A 146 -4.41 -17.01 -7.22
N HIS A 147 -3.76 -17.38 -6.10
CA HIS A 147 -3.81 -16.59 -4.87
C HIS A 147 -2.43 -16.34 -4.24
N ILE A 148 -2.25 -15.14 -3.70
CA ILE A 148 -1.10 -14.72 -2.91
C ILE A 148 -1.58 -14.35 -1.52
N ARG A 149 -1.06 -15.02 -0.50
CA ARG A 149 -1.39 -14.77 0.92
C ARG A 149 -0.12 -14.42 1.69
N GLU A 150 0.09 -13.14 1.94
CA GLU A 150 1.26 -12.63 2.65
C GLU A 150 1.11 -12.71 4.17
N GLN A 151 2.24 -12.82 4.88
CA GLN A 151 2.30 -12.91 6.35
C GLN A 151 1.31 -13.96 6.89
N TYR A 152 1.32 -15.14 6.27
CA TYR A 152 0.36 -16.21 6.52
C TYR A 152 0.63 -16.87 7.88
N LEU A 153 -0.38 -16.89 8.76
CA LEU A 153 -0.28 -17.49 10.09
C LEU A 153 -0.16 -19.02 9.98
N LEU A 154 0.89 -19.58 10.60
CA LEU A 154 1.08 -21.02 10.70
C LEU A 154 0.36 -21.55 11.95
N ASP A 155 -0.01 -22.83 11.94
CA ASP A 155 -0.47 -23.53 13.14
C ASP A 155 0.61 -23.43 14.21
N THR A 156 0.31 -22.64 15.24
CA THR A 156 1.28 -22.24 16.25
C THR A 156 1.61 -23.38 17.19
N ASP A 157 0.68 -24.31 17.44
CA ASP A 157 0.94 -25.46 18.31
C ASP A 157 1.85 -26.45 17.58
N ARG A 158 1.57 -26.74 16.31
CA ARG A 158 2.45 -27.57 15.47
C ARG A 158 3.84 -26.95 15.31
N MET A 159 3.91 -25.64 15.05
CA MET A 159 5.20 -24.94 14.96
C MET A 159 5.97 -24.95 16.27
N ASN A 160 5.29 -24.82 17.42
CA ASN A 160 5.94 -24.87 18.72
C ASN A 160 6.41 -26.28 19.11
N ALA A 161 5.74 -27.33 18.64
CA ALA A 161 6.22 -28.71 18.75
C ALA A 161 7.51 -28.90 17.92
N ILE A 162 7.52 -28.47 16.66
CA ILE A 162 8.73 -28.50 15.81
C ILE A 162 9.86 -27.67 16.44
N ALA A 163 9.55 -26.49 16.96
CA ALA A 163 10.54 -25.63 17.63
C ALA A 163 11.15 -26.32 18.85
N GLU A 164 10.34 -27.02 19.65
CA GLU A 164 10.80 -27.78 20.82
C GLU A 164 11.72 -28.93 20.42
N GLU A 165 11.38 -29.69 19.38
CA GLU A 165 12.24 -30.75 18.82
C GLU A 165 13.59 -30.20 18.30
N LEU A 166 13.60 -28.97 17.79
CA LEU A 166 14.81 -28.26 17.35
C LEU A 166 15.55 -27.51 18.47
N GLY A 167 15.12 -27.66 19.74
CA GLY A 167 15.74 -26.99 20.90
C GLY A 167 15.54 -25.46 20.93
N MET A 168 14.52 -24.96 20.24
CA MET A 168 14.17 -23.54 20.20
C MET A 168 13.10 -23.18 21.24
N LYS A 169 13.04 -21.88 21.57
CA LYS A 169 11.97 -21.35 22.43
C LYS A 169 10.66 -21.27 21.65
N LYS A 170 9.55 -21.61 22.32
CA LYS A 170 8.19 -21.41 21.82
C LYS A 170 7.93 -19.92 21.53
N ALA A 171 7.18 -19.66 20.47
CA ALA A 171 6.75 -18.32 20.08
C ALA A 171 5.22 -18.22 20.15
N PRO A 172 4.68 -17.02 20.39
CA PRO A 172 3.23 -16.81 20.47
C PRO A 172 2.53 -16.92 19.10
N TRP A 173 3.29 -16.89 18.01
CA TRP A 173 2.82 -17.07 16.64
C TRP A 173 4.01 -17.30 15.71
N TRP A 174 3.70 -17.86 14.54
CA TRP A 174 4.64 -18.06 13.45
C TRP A 174 3.96 -17.62 12.15
N THR A 175 4.70 -16.97 11.27
CA THR A 175 4.20 -16.62 9.93
C THR A 175 5.20 -17.05 8.88
N THR A 176 4.69 -17.36 7.70
CA THR A 176 5.47 -17.42 6.46
C THR A 176 5.21 -16.15 5.65
N ASP A 177 6.24 -15.65 4.95
CA ASP A 177 6.17 -14.35 4.27
C ASP A 177 5.15 -14.36 3.12
N PHE A 178 5.12 -15.43 2.31
CA PHE A 178 4.06 -15.66 1.31
C PHE A 178 3.66 -17.13 1.22
N LEU A 179 2.37 -17.41 1.19
CA LEU A 179 1.79 -18.67 0.72
C LEU A 179 1.13 -18.40 -0.64
N VAL A 180 1.58 -19.11 -1.67
CA VAL A 180 1.12 -18.93 -3.05
C VAL A 180 0.39 -20.18 -3.50
N ASP A 181 -0.81 -19.98 -4.03
CA ASP A 181 -1.66 -20.99 -4.65
C ASP A 181 -1.59 -20.83 -6.18
N TYR A 182 -1.45 -21.95 -6.88
CA TYR A 182 -1.36 -22.00 -8.34
C TYR A 182 -2.60 -22.68 -8.93
N ASP A 183 -2.88 -22.39 -10.20
CA ASP A 183 -4.02 -22.93 -10.96
C ASP A 183 -4.04 -24.46 -11.08
N ASP A 184 -2.88 -25.11 -11.01
CA ASP A 184 -2.72 -26.56 -10.96
C ASP A 184 -3.05 -27.18 -9.58
N GLY A 185 -3.48 -26.35 -8.62
CA GLY A 185 -3.81 -26.73 -7.25
C GLY A 185 -2.59 -26.85 -6.33
N SER A 186 -1.36 -26.75 -6.87
CA SER A 186 -0.14 -26.79 -6.08
C SER A 186 0.03 -25.52 -5.24
N LYS A 187 0.89 -25.62 -4.21
CA LYS A 187 1.19 -24.50 -3.31
C LYS A 187 2.68 -24.40 -3.06
N THR A 188 3.16 -23.16 -2.95
CA THR A 188 4.53 -22.88 -2.52
C THR A 188 4.53 -21.83 -1.40
N ALA A 189 5.23 -22.15 -0.32
CA ALA A 189 5.53 -21.26 0.78
C ALA A 189 6.90 -20.61 0.57
N PHE A 190 6.95 -19.28 0.65
CA PHE A 190 8.15 -18.49 0.50
C PHE A 190 8.54 -17.84 1.83
N SER A 191 9.79 -18.05 2.25
CA SER A 191 10.43 -17.31 3.33
C SER A 191 11.47 -16.39 2.70
N VAL A 192 11.34 -15.09 2.93
CA VAL A 192 12.12 -14.04 2.26
C VAL A 192 13.17 -13.51 3.23
N LYS A 193 14.43 -13.44 2.79
CA LYS A 193 15.52 -12.83 3.56
C LYS A 193 16.26 -11.83 2.69
N TYR A 194 16.88 -10.83 3.30
CA TYR A 194 17.47 -9.74 2.52
C TYR A 194 18.63 -10.22 1.64
N ASP A 195 19.61 -10.90 2.23
CA ASP A 195 20.80 -11.38 1.54
C ASP A 195 21.20 -12.77 2.07
N ARG A 196 21.96 -13.54 1.29
CA ARG A 196 22.49 -14.85 1.73
C ARG A 196 23.50 -14.69 2.85
N SER A 197 24.22 -13.56 2.89
CA SER A 197 25.19 -13.29 3.96
C SER A 197 24.56 -13.19 5.35
N ALA A 198 23.23 -13.09 5.47
CA ALA A 198 22.52 -13.24 6.73
C ALA A 198 22.80 -14.60 7.38
N PHE A 199 23.22 -15.61 6.62
CA PHE A 199 23.58 -16.93 7.12
C PHE A 199 25.10 -17.13 7.28
N ASP A 200 25.91 -16.10 7.03
CA ASP A 200 27.37 -16.18 7.19
C ASP A 200 27.77 -16.11 8.67
N PRO A 201 28.40 -17.18 9.24
CA PRO A 201 28.88 -17.18 10.62
C PRO A 201 29.93 -16.11 10.91
N ASN A 202 30.64 -15.63 9.90
CA ASN A 202 31.69 -14.63 10.06
C ASN A 202 31.16 -13.19 10.04
N LYS A 203 29.86 -12.97 9.79
CA LYS A 203 29.28 -11.62 9.74
C LYS A 203 29.45 -10.91 11.08
N ARG A 204 29.98 -9.69 11.06
CA ARG A 204 30.27 -8.88 12.27
C ARG A 204 29.09 -8.78 13.25
N THR A 205 27.86 -8.83 12.75
CA THR A 205 26.62 -8.81 13.56
C THR A 205 26.49 -9.99 14.54
N TYR A 206 27.16 -11.11 14.27
CA TYR A 206 27.11 -12.34 15.07
C TYR A 206 28.26 -12.50 16.05
N ARG A 207 29.31 -11.67 16.00
CA ARG A 207 30.45 -11.76 16.92
C ARG A 207 29.98 -11.61 18.38
N GLY A 208 30.13 -12.66 19.20
CA GLY A 208 29.63 -12.70 20.58
C GLY A 208 28.10 -12.79 20.70
N LYS A 209 27.42 -13.15 19.62
CA LYS A 209 25.96 -13.29 19.48
C LYS A 209 25.61 -14.46 18.55
N GLU A 210 26.34 -15.55 18.68
CA GLU A 210 26.26 -16.76 17.85
C GLU A 210 24.84 -17.36 17.88
N SER A 211 24.17 -17.25 19.03
CA SER A 211 22.77 -17.65 19.20
C SER A 211 21.80 -16.94 18.25
N ARG A 212 22.11 -15.74 17.74
CA ARG A 212 21.27 -15.05 16.76
C ARG A 212 21.31 -15.73 15.40
N LEU A 213 22.47 -16.18 14.96
CA LEU A 213 22.60 -16.93 13.71
C LEU A 213 21.95 -18.29 13.87
N HIS A 214 22.24 -18.99 14.97
CA HIS A 214 21.60 -20.26 15.29
C HIS A 214 20.07 -20.15 15.24
N ASN A 215 19.49 -19.15 15.91
CA ASN A 215 18.05 -18.94 15.89
C ASN A 215 17.51 -18.60 14.50
N LEU A 216 18.25 -17.82 13.69
CA LEU A 216 17.86 -17.53 12.32
C LEU A 216 17.79 -18.83 11.50
N VAL A 217 18.85 -19.63 11.52
CA VAL A 217 18.93 -20.92 10.79
C VAL A 217 17.82 -21.86 11.24
N MET A 218 17.63 -22.02 12.56
CA MET A 218 16.63 -22.95 13.10
C MET A 218 15.20 -22.48 12.83
N ARG A 219 14.92 -21.16 12.78
CA ARG A 219 13.62 -20.66 12.33
C ARG A 219 13.33 -21.06 10.88
N GLN A 220 14.31 -20.94 9.98
CA GLN A 220 14.14 -21.38 8.59
C GLN A 220 13.91 -22.90 8.51
N ARG A 221 14.63 -23.68 9.32
CA ARG A 221 14.46 -25.13 9.36
C ARG A 221 13.08 -25.53 9.89
N ALA A 222 12.57 -24.84 10.91
CA ALA A 222 11.24 -25.09 11.46
C ALA A 222 10.14 -24.83 10.42
N GLU A 223 10.19 -23.69 9.71
CA GLU A 223 9.25 -23.38 8.64
C GLU A 223 9.31 -24.42 7.50
N GLN A 224 10.52 -24.84 7.11
CA GLN A 224 10.71 -25.88 6.10
C GLN A 224 10.02 -27.20 6.52
N ILE A 225 10.30 -27.70 7.72
CA ILE A 225 9.71 -28.95 8.25
C ILE A 225 8.17 -28.84 8.29
N TYR A 226 7.65 -27.69 8.72
CA TYR A 226 6.21 -27.44 8.79
C TYR A 226 5.53 -27.58 7.42
N TRP A 227 6.10 -26.97 6.38
CA TRP A 227 5.50 -27.01 5.04
C TRP A 227 5.71 -28.34 4.34
N GLU A 228 6.89 -28.96 4.47
CA GLU A 228 7.18 -30.29 3.92
C GLU A 228 6.24 -31.35 4.52
N SER A 229 5.96 -31.28 5.82
CA SER A 229 5.02 -32.18 6.50
C SER A 229 3.55 -31.94 6.11
N GLN A 230 3.26 -30.90 5.32
CA GLN A 230 1.96 -30.64 4.68
C GLN A 230 2.00 -30.87 3.17
N LYS A 231 3.10 -31.41 2.63
CA LYS A 231 3.34 -31.60 1.20
C LYS A 231 3.28 -30.30 0.38
N VAL A 232 3.59 -29.17 1.02
CA VAL A 232 3.70 -27.85 0.39
C VAL A 232 5.18 -27.56 0.13
N ARG A 233 5.51 -27.08 -1.07
CA ARG A 233 6.90 -26.74 -1.42
C ARG A 233 7.36 -25.55 -0.58
N PHE A 234 8.54 -25.63 0.02
CA PHE A 234 9.16 -24.50 0.73
C PHE A 234 10.30 -23.90 -0.09
N LYS A 235 10.35 -22.56 -0.18
CA LYS A 235 11.44 -21.82 -0.82
C LYS A 235 11.95 -20.72 0.11
N LEU A 236 13.25 -20.76 0.41
CA LEU A 236 13.98 -19.63 0.97
C LEU A 236 14.50 -18.77 -0.17
N VAL A 237 14.09 -17.50 -0.24
CA VAL A 237 14.45 -16.58 -1.33
C VAL A 237 15.17 -15.37 -0.77
N THR A 238 16.23 -14.95 -1.44
CA THR A 238 16.95 -13.72 -1.11
C THR A 238 16.95 -12.71 -2.26
N ASN A 239 17.45 -11.50 -2.02
CA ASN A 239 17.49 -10.48 -3.06
C ASN A 239 18.35 -10.89 -4.28
N GLU A 240 19.35 -11.74 -4.06
CA GLU A 240 20.22 -12.31 -5.08
C GLU A 240 19.53 -13.35 -5.96
N ASP A 241 18.40 -13.91 -5.53
CA ASP A 241 17.58 -14.85 -6.33
C ASP A 241 16.61 -14.14 -7.29
N ILE A 242 16.49 -12.82 -7.16
CA ILE A 242 15.47 -12.04 -7.83
C ILE A 242 16.08 -11.27 -9.00
N ASN A 243 15.49 -11.43 -10.18
CA ASN A 243 15.83 -10.60 -11.32
C ASN A 243 15.29 -9.18 -11.11
N GLN A 244 16.18 -8.25 -10.75
CA GLN A 244 15.81 -6.84 -10.48
C GLN A 244 15.31 -6.11 -11.73
N VAL A 245 15.74 -6.52 -12.92
CA VAL A 245 15.25 -5.98 -14.19
C VAL A 245 13.78 -6.35 -14.39
N LEU A 246 13.44 -7.62 -14.13
CA LEU A 246 12.05 -8.08 -14.14
C LEU A 246 11.20 -7.27 -13.18
N VAL A 247 11.61 -7.16 -11.92
CA VAL A 247 10.87 -6.40 -10.89
C VAL A 247 10.64 -4.95 -11.31
N TRP A 248 11.67 -4.30 -11.86
CA TRP A 248 11.56 -2.92 -12.34
C TRP A 248 10.52 -2.77 -13.43
N ASN A 249 10.58 -3.63 -14.45
CA ASN A 249 9.69 -3.59 -15.60
C ASN A 249 8.25 -3.96 -15.21
N VAL A 250 8.07 -5.01 -14.40
CA VAL A 250 6.76 -5.44 -13.88
C VAL A 250 6.11 -4.32 -13.09
N LYS A 251 6.83 -3.74 -12.11
CA LYS A 251 6.31 -2.62 -11.31
C LYS A 251 5.91 -1.44 -12.18
N SER A 252 6.69 -1.14 -13.23
CA SER A 252 6.37 -0.06 -14.19
C SER A 252 5.05 -0.33 -14.91
N VAL A 253 4.85 -1.52 -15.47
CA VAL A 253 3.61 -1.84 -16.22
C VAL A 253 2.40 -2.01 -15.31
N MET A 254 2.57 -2.69 -14.17
CA MET A 254 1.50 -2.95 -13.20
C MET A 254 0.94 -1.66 -12.55
N SER A 255 1.75 -0.59 -12.50
CA SER A 255 1.26 0.72 -12.04
C SER A 255 0.12 1.30 -12.90
N TYR A 256 -0.01 0.83 -14.15
CA TYR A 256 -1.03 1.21 -15.13
C TYR A 256 -1.95 0.04 -15.50
N TYR A 257 -2.15 -0.93 -14.61
CA TYR A 257 -3.11 -2.01 -14.83
C TYR A 257 -4.55 -1.49 -14.97
N GLU A 258 -4.90 -0.44 -14.22
CA GLU A 258 -6.24 0.17 -14.26
C GLU A 258 -6.37 1.19 -15.39
N SER A 259 -7.39 1.06 -16.23
CA SER A 259 -7.61 1.89 -17.42
C SER A 259 -7.74 3.39 -17.09
N PHE A 260 -8.34 3.75 -15.96
CA PHE A 260 -8.51 5.16 -15.55
C PHE A 260 -7.18 5.89 -15.26
N LYS A 261 -6.06 5.16 -15.10
CA LYS A 261 -4.72 5.74 -14.91
C LYS A 261 -3.99 6.00 -16.23
N VAL A 262 -4.56 5.56 -17.36
CA VAL A 262 -3.90 5.51 -18.66
C VAL A 262 -4.30 6.71 -19.50
N ILE A 263 -3.33 7.56 -19.84
CA ILE A 263 -3.54 8.81 -20.60
C ILE A 263 -2.63 8.83 -21.83
N SER A 264 -1.32 8.70 -21.63
CA SER A 264 -0.33 8.81 -22.70
C SER A 264 -0.16 7.50 -23.50
N LYS A 265 0.44 7.61 -24.69
CA LYS A 265 0.72 6.45 -25.56
C LYS A 265 1.64 5.42 -24.87
N GLU A 266 2.64 5.87 -24.11
CA GLU A 266 3.49 4.99 -23.29
C GLU A 266 2.69 4.26 -22.20
N GLN A 267 1.75 4.95 -21.55
CA GLN A 267 0.90 4.33 -20.53
C GLN A 267 -0.04 3.30 -21.13
N LYS A 268 -0.54 3.53 -22.35
CA LYS A 268 -1.34 2.56 -23.10
C LYS A 268 -0.52 1.33 -23.44
N LEU A 269 0.73 1.49 -23.88
CA LEU A 269 1.63 0.36 -24.08
C LEU A 269 1.85 -0.42 -22.78
N LYS A 270 2.10 0.26 -21.65
CA LYS A 270 2.24 -0.37 -20.34
C LYS A 270 1.01 -1.17 -19.94
N TYR A 271 -0.19 -0.62 -20.15
CA TYR A 271 -1.45 -1.32 -19.93
C TYR A 271 -1.54 -2.58 -20.79
N LEU A 272 -1.27 -2.46 -22.10
CA LEU A 272 -1.31 -3.59 -23.02
C LEU A 272 -0.35 -4.72 -22.63
N ILE A 273 0.84 -4.37 -22.13
CA ILE A 273 1.81 -5.35 -21.60
C ILE A 273 1.30 -5.98 -20.30
N ALA A 274 0.79 -5.17 -19.36
CA ALA A 274 0.29 -5.65 -18.08
C ALA A 274 -0.86 -6.67 -18.25
N HIS A 275 -1.72 -6.45 -19.25
CA HIS A 275 -2.83 -7.32 -19.62
C HIS A 275 -2.45 -8.39 -20.66
N LYS A 276 -1.16 -8.57 -20.95
CA LYS A 276 -0.63 -9.61 -21.84
C LYS A 276 -1.14 -9.53 -23.30
N TYR A 277 -1.62 -8.38 -23.76
CA TYR A 277 -1.93 -8.15 -25.19
C TYR A 277 -0.69 -7.84 -26.02
N VAL A 278 0.38 -7.38 -25.37
CA VAL A 278 1.70 -7.15 -25.97
C VAL A 278 2.74 -7.91 -25.14
N TYR A 279 3.42 -8.85 -25.77
CA TYR A 279 4.46 -9.66 -25.11
C TYR A 279 5.84 -9.10 -25.41
N ILE A 280 6.55 -8.70 -24.36
CA ILE A 280 7.93 -8.22 -24.40
C ILE A 280 8.72 -8.96 -23.31
N PRO A 281 9.96 -9.42 -23.57
CA PRO A 281 10.80 -10.01 -22.53
C PRO A 281 11.05 -9.01 -21.39
N MET A 282 10.44 -9.27 -20.23
CA MET A 282 10.48 -8.37 -19.07
C MET A 282 11.76 -8.51 -18.25
N ASP A 283 12.55 -9.56 -18.48
CA ASP A 283 13.65 -10.01 -17.63
C ASP A 283 15.05 -9.71 -18.19
N LYS A 284 15.15 -9.18 -19.42
CA LYS A 284 16.44 -9.02 -20.13
C LYS A 284 17.11 -7.68 -19.89
N GLN A 285 16.37 -6.59 -20.10
CA GLN A 285 16.86 -5.22 -19.90
C GLN A 285 15.73 -4.32 -19.38
N ILE A 286 16.10 -3.21 -18.74
CA ILE A 286 15.11 -2.20 -18.36
C ILE A 286 14.49 -1.65 -19.64
N LEU A 287 13.15 -1.65 -19.70
CA LEU A 287 12.43 -1.23 -20.89
C LEU A 287 12.37 0.30 -20.98
N ASP A 288 12.78 0.82 -22.14
CA ASP A 288 12.48 2.18 -22.56
C ASP A 288 11.14 2.19 -23.31
N PHE A 289 10.07 2.53 -22.60
CA PHE A 289 8.72 2.54 -23.19
C PHE A 289 8.56 3.58 -24.29
N HIS A 290 9.33 4.67 -24.26
CA HIS A 290 9.29 5.69 -25.28
C HIS A 290 9.85 5.14 -26.59
N GLU A 291 11.05 4.55 -26.54
CA GLU A 291 11.69 3.92 -27.69
C GLU A 291 10.85 2.78 -28.27
N ILE A 292 10.21 1.98 -27.41
CA ILE A 292 9.34 0.88 -27.85
C ILE A 292 8.10 1.42 -28.58
N VAL A 293 7.49 2.51 -28.10
CA VAL A 293 6.35 3.14 -28.78
C VAL A 293 6.75 3.68 -30.15
N GLU A 294 7.90 4.35 -30.27
CA GLU A 294 8.38 4.92 -31.53
C GLU A 294 8.74 3.85 -32.57
N ARG A 295 9.21 2.68 -32.12
CA ARG A 295 9.57 1.55 -32.98
C ARG A 295 8.48 0.50 -33.14
N ALA A 296 7.32 0.70 -32.52
CA ALA A 296 6.23 -0.26 -32.58
C ALA A 296 5.77 -0.43 -34.03
N GLY A 297 5.77 -1.67 -34.52
CA GLY A 297 5.21 -2.02 -35.84
C GLY A 297 3.67 -2.00 -35.90
N PHE A 298 3.01 -1.42 -34.90
CA PHE A 298 1.55 -1.36 -34.76
C PHE A 298 1.10 -0.06 -34.09
N ASP A 299 -0.15 0.34 -34.32
CA ASP A 299 -0.74 1.51 -33.67
C ASP A 299 -1.20 1.15 -32.24
N VAL A 300 -0.42 1.63 -31.26
CA VAL A 300 -0.69 1.47 -29.82
C VAL A 300 -2.03 2.08 -29.41
N ASP A 301 -2.41 3.22 -29.98
CA ASP A 301 -3.66 3.91 -29.61
C ASP A 301 -4.88 3.15 -30.14
N GLU A 302 -4.78 2.61 -31.36
CA GLU A 302 -5.83 1.79 -31.95
C GLU A 302 -5.98 0.46 -31.21
N LEU A 303 -4.88 -0.25 -30.93
CA LEU A 303 -4.92 -1.51 -30.19
C LEU A 303 -5.50 -1.33 -28.79
N TYR A 304 -5.09 -0.29 -28.07
CA TYR A 304 -5.62 0.02 -26.74
C TYR A 304 -7.14 0.24 -26.76
N LYS A 305 -7.66 1.02 -27.73
CA LYS A 305 -9.10 1.24 -27.88
C LYS A 305 -9.85 -0.07 -28.14
N ARG A 306 -9.33 -0.93 -29.03
CA ARG A 306 -9.93 -2.24 -29.33
C ARG A 306 -10.00 -3.12 -28.08
N VAL A 307 -8.93 -3.13 -27.28
CA VAL A 307 -8.87 -3.89 -26.03
C VAL A 307 -9.87 -3.37 -25.00
N LEU A 308 -9.96 -2.05 -24.80
CA LEU A 308 -10.94 -1.49 -23.86
C LEU A 308 -12.38 -1.88 -24.23
N VAL A 309 -12.76 -1.71 -25.50
CA VAL A 309 -14.09 -2.09 -25.97
C VAL A 309 -14.35 -3.58 -25.74
N ALA A 310 -13.39 -4.45 -26.08
CA ALA A 310 -13.54 -5.88 -25.87
C ALA A 310 -13.71 -6.26 -24.38
N ARG A 311 -13.03 -5.55 -23.48
CA ARG A 311 -13.12 -5.77 -22.03
C ARG A 311 -14.45 -5.28 -21.46
N ASP A 312 -14.89 -4.08 -21.84
CA ASP A 312 -16.18 -3.53 -21.39
C ASP A 312 -17.34 -4.46 -21.79
N LEU A 313 -17.31 -5.01 -23.02
CA LEU A 313 -18.27 -6.03 -23.45
C LEU A 313 -18.21 -7.32 -22.61
N HIS A 314 -17.01 -7.76 -22.22
CA HIS A 314 -16.83 -8.96 -21.42
C HIS A 314 -17.37 -8.79 -19.99
N GLU A 315 -17.10 -7.65 -19.36
CA GLU A 315 -17.61 -7.30 -18.03
C GLU A 315 -19.14 -7.21 -18.05
N GLU A 316 -19.74 -6.55 -19.05
CA GLU A 316 -21.20 -6.45 -19.21
C GLU A 316 -21.88 -7.83 -19.39
N ILE A 317 -21.25 -8.75 -20.12
CA ILE A 317 -21.76 -10.12 -20.29
C ILE A 317 -21.67 -10.91 -18.97
N THR A 318 -20.60 -10.70 -18.20
CA THR A 318 -20.34 -11.45 -16.96
C THR A 318 -21.24 -10.98 -15.83
N GLU A 319 -21.50 -9.67 -15.70
CA GLU A 319 -22.43 -9.12 -14.71
C GLU A 319 -23.91 -9.47 -14.97
N ARG A 320 -24.25 -9.85 -16.21
CA ARG A 320 -25.61 -10.27 -16.58
C ARG A 320 -25.91 -11.76 -16.33
N ARG A 321 -24.92 -12.55 -15.93
CA ARG A 321 -25.05 -13.99 -15.65
C ARG A 321 -25.13 -14.27 -14.16
#